data_AF-A0A9E2YVY9-F1
#
_entry.id   AF-A0A9E2YVY9-F1
#
_cell.length_a   1.000
_cell.length_b   1.000
_cell.length_c   1.000
_cell.angle_alpha   90.00
_cell.angle_beta   90.00
_cell.angle_gamma   90.00
#
_symmetry.space_group_name_H-M   'P 1'
#
loop_
_entity.id
_entity.type
_entity.pdbx_description
1 polymer ?
#
loop_
_entity_poly.entity_id
_entity_poly.type
_entity_poly.pdbx_seq_one_letter_code
_entity_poly.pdbx_strand_id
1 'polypeptide(L)'
;MFRPAGLDGKQFAAGEGFEFSLHVFERSCGAWEDYVRALKEWGRGRAALDEVERSRVRVDLGATHADVNRVRVDFVTPTELKSGAQVVAEPEFRVLLARVRDRLSTLTSFYGSGALPIDFAEFGERAGRVRIEASCLTPVHAERVSSRTGQKHSIGGFTGFAEYSGDLAQFIPFLEAAQYTGVGRQTTWGKGEIRLSRLD
;
A
#
# COMPACT_ATOMS: atom_id res chain seq x y z
N MET A 1 -2.27 9.21 3.53
CA MET A 1 -1.91 8.45 2.32
C MET A 1 -3.05 8.55 1.35
N PHE A 2 -2.79 9.12 0.18
CA PHE A 2 -3.80 9.30 -0.86
C PHE A 2 -4.07 7.97 -1.57
N ARG A 3 -5.33 7.68 -1.92
CA ARG A 3 -5.77 6.49 -2.66
C ARG A 3 -6.66 6.90 -3.83
N PRO A 4 -6.07 7.27 -4.97
CA PRO A 4 -6.80 7.72 -6.15
C PRO A 4 -7.06 6.60 -7.16
N ALA A 5 -7.01 5.33 -6.75
CA ALA A 5 -7.12 4.22 -7.68
C ALA A 5 -8.36 4.40 -8.58
N GLY A 6 -8.14 4.44 -9.89
CA GLY A 6 -9.21 4.69 -10.88
C GLY A 6 -9.47 6.16 -11.24
N LEU A 7 -8.71 7.13 -10.72
CA LEU A 7 -8.78 8.54 -11.13
C LEU A 7 -7.67 8.97 -12.10
N ASP A 8 -6.61 8.18 -12.23
CA ASP A 8 -5.44 8.54 -13.04
C ASP A 8 -5.82 8.80 -14.51
N GLY A 9 -5.45 9.99 -15.00
CA GLY A 9 -5.70 10.43 -16.38
C GLY A 9 -7.16 10.78 -16.69
N LYS A 10 -8.08 10.65 -15.73
CA LYS A 10 -9.48 11.02 -15.94
C LYS A 10 -9.67 12.54 -15.89
N GLN A 11 -10.62 13.00 -16.69
CA GLN A 11 -11.14 14.36 -16.67
C GLN A 11 -12.61 14.29 -16.32
N PHE A 12 -13.06 15.22 -15.49
CA PHE A 12 -14.44 15.27 -14.99
C PHE A 12 -15.08 16.57 -15.49
N ALA A 13 -16.30 16.46 -15.98
CA ALA A 13 -17.09 17.62 -16.38
C ALA A 13 -17.58 18.40 -15.15
N ALA A 14 -18.02 19.65 -15.35
CA ALA A 14 -18.63 20.42 -14.28
C ALA A 14 -19.91 19.72 -13.78
N GLY A 15 -19.99 19.46 -12.47
CA GLY A 15 -21.09 18.72 -11.85
C GLY A 15 -20.91 17.20 -11.83
N GLU A 16 -19.87 16.66 -12.46
CA GLU A 16 -19.53 15.24 -12.37
C GLU A 16 -18.76 14.96 -11.06
N GLY A 17 -19.26 14.00 -10.28
CA GLY A 17 -18.65 13.59 -9.02
C GLY A 17 -17.48 12.63 -9.22
N PHE A 18 -16.53 12.66 -8.29
CA PHE A 18 -15.47 11.66 -8.19
C PHE A 18 -15.16 11.38 -6.73
N GLU A 19 -14.61 10.20 -6.46
CA GLU A 19 -14.26 9.75 -5.12
C GLU A 19 -12.78 9.39 -5.04
N PHE A 20 -12.17 9.67 -3.90
CA PHE A 20 -10.87 9.13 -3.52
C PHE A 20 -10.84 8.86 -2.02
N SER A 21 -9.94 7.98 -1.60
CA SER A 21 -9.72 7.67 -0.18
C SER A 21 -8.45 8.32 0.38
N LEU A 22 -8.45 8.60 1.68
CA LEU A 22 -7.27 9.07 2.42
C LEU A 22 -7.09 8.25 3.69
N HIS A 23 -5.99 7.50 3.79
CA HIS A 23 -5.64 6.81 5.04
C HIS A 23 -4.74 7.70 5.90
N VAL A 24 -5.22 8.07 7.09
CA VAL A 24 -4.51 8.92 8.04
C VAL A 24 -4.05 8.08 9.22
N PHE A 25 -2.77 8.19 9.57
CA PHE A 25 -2.16 7.54 10.74
C PHE A 25 -1.86 8.64 11.77
N GLU A 26 -2.46 8.58 12.96
CA GLU A 26 -2.32 9.60 14.01
C GLU A 26 -2.19 8.96 15.39
N ARG A 27 -1.40 9.56 16.29
CA ARG A 27 -1.27 9.12 17.70
C ARG A 27 -2.38 9.66 18.60
N SER A 28 -2.75 10.92 18.37
CA SER A 28 -3.84 11.61 19.06
C SER A 28 -4.94 11.91 18.05
N CYS A 29 -6.20 11.85 18.49
CA CYS A 29 -7.33 12.25 17.65
C CYS A 29 -7.30 13.77 17.44
N GLY A 30 -7.14 14.23 16.20
CA GLY A 30 -7.30 15.66 15.89
C GLY A 30 -6.86 16.06 14.49
N ALA A 31 -5.91 15.36 13.88
CA ALA A 31 -5.40 15.71 12.56
C ALA A 31 -6.48 15.58 11.47
N TRP A 32 -7.45 14.69 11.67
CA TRP A 32 -8.56 14.50 10.73
C TRP A 32 -9.35 15.79 10.46
N GLU A 33 -9.63 16.60 11.47
CA GLU A 33 -10.42 17.83 11.30
C GLU A 33 -9.67 18.86 10.44
N ASP A 34 -8.35 18.94 10.62
CA ASP A 34 -7.48 19.77 9.78
C ASP A 34 -7.45 19.27 8.33
N TYR A 35 -7.41 17.95 8.10
CA TYR A 35 -7.49 17.37 6.75
C TYR A 35 -8.82 17.70 6.08
N VAL A 36 -9.95 17.52 6.76
CA VAL A 36 -11.27 17.84 6.20
C VAL A 36 -11.37 19.33 5.89
N ARG A 37 -10.86 20.21 6.77
CA ARG A 37 -10.82 21.65 6.51
C ARG A 37 -9.99 21.98 5.27
N ALA A 38 -8.78 21.43 5.16
CA ALA A 38 -7.94 21.62 3.99
C ALA A 38 -8.59 21.10 2.69
N LEU A 39 -9.32 19.99 2.76
CA LEU A 39 -10.05 19.42 1.62
C LEU A 39 -11.25 20.26 1.17
N LYS A 40 -11.93 20.96 2.09
CA LYS A 40 -13.00 21.90 1.73
C LYS A 40 -12.50 23.08 0.90
N GLU A 41 -11.26 23.49 1.14
CA GLU A 41 -10.59 24.56 0.39
C GLU A 41 -9.82 24.02 -0.83
N TRP A 42 -9.74 22.69 -0.96
CA TRP A 42 -9.01 22.02 -2.04
C TRP A 42 -9.80 22.11 -3.36
N GLY A 43 -9.09 22.35 -4.46
CA GLY A 43 -9.67 22.49 -5.79
C GLY A 43 -9.69 23.93 -6.34
N ARG A 44 -9.37 24.96 -5.54
CA ARG A 44 -9.29 26.37 -5.99
C ARG A 44 -10.53 26.81 -6.80
N GLY A 45 -11.72 26.40 -6.37
CA GLY A 45 -12.99 26.68 -7.05
C GLY A 45 -13.33 25.76 -8.24
N ARG A 46 -12.51 24.75 -8.54
CA ARG A 46 -12.77 23.75 -9.60
C ARG A 46 -13.34 22.44 -9.09
N ALA A 47 -13.32 22.22 -7.78
CA ALA A 47 -13.92 21.08 -7.12
C ALA A 47 -14.50 21.55 -5.78
N ALA A 48 -15.55 20.88 -5.31
CA ALA A 48 -16.16 21.08 -4.01
C ALA A 48 -16.26 19.72 -3.30
N LEU A 49 -16.01 19.71 -1.99
CA LEU A 49 -16.19 18.52 -1.17
C LEU A 49 -17.67 18.38 -0.82
N ASP A 50 -18.28 17.31 -1.31
CA ASP A 50 -19.70 17.01 -1.10
C ASP A 50 -19.93 16.22 0.19
N GLU A 51 -19.40 14.99 0.23
CA GLU A 51 -19.54 14.08 1.36
C GLU A 51 -18.17 13.59 1.86
N VAL A 52 -18.11 13.24 3.15
CA VAL A 52 -16.94 12.61 3.77
C VAL A 52 -17.40 11.44 4.63
N GLU A 53 -17.08 10.22 4.21
CA GLU A 53 -17.19 9.04 5.04
C GLU A 53 -15.90 8.84 5.86
N ARG A 54 -16.04 8.52 7.16
CA ARG A 54 -14.91 8.21 8.04
C ARG A 54 -15.14 6.90 8.76
N SER A 55 -14.22 5.96 8.56
CA SER A 55 -14.11 4.75 9.38
C SER A 55 -12.79 4.73 10.15
N ARG A 56 -12.79 4.04 11.30
CA ARG A 56 -11.57 3.76 12.06
C ARG A 56 -11.22 2.30 11.88
N VAL A 57 -10.03 2.04 11.36
CA VAL A 57 -9.50 0.70 11.19
C VAL A 57 -8.43 0.44 12.23
N ARG A 58 -8.50 -0.73 12.88
CA ARG A 58 -7.43 -1.27 13.71
C ARG A 58 -7.03 -2.61 13.14
N VAL A 59 -5.72 -2.81 12.95
CA VAL A 59 -5.16 -4.09 12.54
C VAL A 59 -4.25 -4.57 13.67
N ASP A 60 -4.56 -5.74 14.21
CA ASP A 60 -3.73 -6.39 15.23
C ASP A 60 -2.67 -7.23 14.54
N LEU A 61 -1.42 -6.74 14.54
CA LEU A 61 -0.28 -7.44 13.92
C LEU A 61 0.11 -8.74 14.65
N GLY A 62 -0.39 -8.96 15.87
CA GLY A 62 -0.22 -10.19 16.63
C GLY A 62 -1.37 -11.18 16.47
N ALA A 63 -2.39 -10.87 15.67
CA ALA A 63 -3.52 -11.74 15.46
C ALA A 63 -3.08 -13.10 14.89
N THR A 64 -3.55 -14.17 15.53
CA THR A 64 -3.30 -15.53 15.07
C THR A 64 -4.36 -15.93 14.05
N HIS A 65 -3.92 -16.38 12.89
CA HIS A 65 -4.79 -16.98 11.88
C HIS A 65 -4.49 -18.48 11.85
N ALA A 66 -5.52 -19.32 11.79
CA ALA A 66 -5.35 -20.76 11.61
C ALA A 66 -5.29 -21.11 10.12
N ASP A 67 -4.36 -21.99 9.76
CA ASP A 67 -4.35 -22.78 8.53
C ASP A 67 -4.50 -22.01 7.21
N VAL A 68 -3.88 -20.83 7.08
CA VAL A 68 -3.82 -20.14 5.79
C VAL A 68 -2.64 -20.67 4.98
N ASN A 69 -2.94 -21.31 3.86
CA ASN A 69 -1.96 -21.98 3.01
C ASN A 69 -1.88 -21.42 1.60
N ARG A 70 -2.91 -20.67 1.15
CA ARG A 70 -2.91 -20.00 -0.14
C ARG A 70 -3.52 -18.61 -0.06
N VAL A 71 -2.82 -17.63 -0.61
CA VAL A 71 -3.33 -16.26 -0.75
C VAL A 71 -3.03 -15.72 -2.13
N ARG A 72 -3.85 -14.77 -2.56
CA ARG A 72 -3.60 -13.91 -3.70
C ARG A 72 -3.37 -12.48 -3.23
N VAL A 73 -2.35 -11.85 -3.78
CA VAL A 73 -2.10 -10.42 -3.66
C VAL A 73 -2.33 -9.77 -5.02
N ASP A 74 -3.31 -8.89 -5.10
CA ASP A 74 -3.57 -8.05 -6.26
C ASP A 74 -2.86 -6.70 -6.08
N PHE A 75 -1.99 -6.33 -7.02
CA PHE A 75 -1.32 -5.04 -7.09
C PHE A 75 -2.21 -4.06 -7.86
N VAL A 76 -3.04 -3.32 -7.12
CA VAL A 76 -4.08 -2.44 -7.66
C VAL A 76 -3.51 -1.19 -8.31
N THR A 77 -2.49 -0.60 -7.69
CA THR A 77 -1.76 0.54 -8.26
C THR A 77 -0.29 0.18 -8.51
N PRO A 78 0.42 0.90 -9.40
CA PRO A 78 1.76 0.50 -9.80
C PRO A 78 2.68 0.35 -8.59
N THR A 79 3.24 -0.85 -8.45
CA THR A 79 4.06 -1.26 -7.32
C THR A 79 5.50 -1.45 -7.79
N GLU A 80 6.45 -0.78 -7.14
CA GLU A 80 7.88 -0.99 -7.37
C GLU A 80 8.48 -1.68 -6.14
N LEU A 81 8.86 -2.95 -6.30
CA LEU A 81 9.60 -3.73 -5.31
C LEU A 81 11.08 -3.75 -5.68
N LYS A 82 11.94 -3.58 -4.68
CA LYS A 82 13.39 -3.65 -4.83
C LYS A 82 13.98 -4.68 -3.89
N SER A 83 14.97 -5.42 -4.39
CA SER A 83 15.90 -6.20 -3.60
C SER A 83 17.31 -5.61 -3.79
N GLY A 84 17.86 -5.02 -2.72
CA GLY A 84 19.06 -4.19 -2.83
C GLY A 84 18.86 -3.01 -3.78
N ALA A 85 19.71 -2.89 -4.81
CA ALA A 85 19.64 -1.81 -5.80
C ALA A 85 18.72 -2.11 -7.00
N GLN A 86 18.28 -3.37 -7.17
CA GLN A 86 17.58 -3.83 -8.37
C GLN A 86 16.07 -3.89 -8.15
N VAL A 87 15.31 -3.55 -9.20
CA VAL A 87 13.87 -3.81 -9.27
C VAL A 87 13.69 -5.29 -9.59
N VAL A 88 12.85 -5.98 -8.83
CA VAL A 88 12.61 -7.42 -9.03
C VAL A 88 11.67 -7.66 -10.21
N ALA A 89 11.92 -8.75 -10.96
CA ALA A 89 11.10 -9.14 -12.11
C ALA A 89 9.78 -9.81 -11.68
N GLU A 90 9.82 -10.55 -10.58
CA GLU A 90 8.65 -11.14 -9.93
C GLU A 90 8.54 -10.65 -8.49
N PRO A 91 7.34 -10.56 -7.91
CA PRO A 91 7.15 -10.16 -6.53
C PRO A 91 7.42 -11.35 -5.60
N GLU A 92 8.68 -11.77 -5.43
CA GLU A 92 8.98 -12.86 -4.50
C GLU A 92 8.46 -12.52 -3.10
N PHE A 93 7.80 -13.49 -2.44
CA PHE A 93 7.08 -13.24 -1.20
C PHE A 93 7.98 -12.60 -0.13
N ARG A 94 9.22 -13.08 0.00
CA ARG A 94 10.23 -12.51 0.91
C ARG A 94 10.53 -11.03 0.64
N VAL A 95 10.52 -10.60 -0.62
CA VAL A 95 10.79 -9.20 -1.00
C VAL A 95 9.58 -8.35 -0.70
N LEU A 96 8.38 -8.82 -1.07
CA LEU A 96 7.11 -8.17 -0.72
C LEU A 96 7.01 -7.96 0.80
N LEU A 97 7.18 -9.04 1.57
CA LEU A 97 7.03 -9.00 3.03
C LEU A 97 8.11 -8.17 3.71
N ALA A 98 9.33 -8.16 3.20
CA ALA A 98 10.35 -7.24 3.71
C ALA A 98 9.91 -5.77 3.55
N ARG A 99 9.36 -5.39 2.39
CA ARG A 99 8.87 -4.02 2.15
C ARG A 99 7.65 -3.68 3.00
N VAL A 100 6.73 -4.62 3.21
CA VAL A 100 5.60 -4.47 4.13
C VAL A 100 6.11 -4.26 5.57
N ARG A 101 6.97 -5.15 6.05
CA ARG A 101 7.56 -5.10 7.40
C ARG A 101 8.29 -3.78 7.67
N ASP A 102 9.20 -3.37 6.79
CA ASP A 102 10.01 -2.16 6.96
C ASP A 102 9.11 -0.92 7.07
N ARG A 103 8.04 -0.90 6.27
CA ARG A 103 7.05 0.16 6.27
C ARG A 103 6.21 0.17 7.54
N LEU A 104 5.72 -0.98 7.97
CA LEU A 104 4.96 -1.09 9.22
C LEU A 104 5.83 -0.68 10.40
N SER A 105 7.10 -1.13 10.47
CA SER A 105 8.06 -0.70 11.50
C SER A 105 8.22 0.82 11.57
N THR A 106 8.32 1.47 10.40
CA THR A 106 8.38 2.93 10.33
C THR A 106 7.08 3.57 10.82
N LEU A 107 5.92 3.07 10.39
CA LEU A 107 4.63 3.63 10.81
C LEU A 107 4.34 3.40 12.29
N THR A 108 4.66 2.24 12.85
CA THR A 108 4.43 1.94 14.27
C THR A 108 5.38 2.74 15.18
N SER A 109 6.59 3.06 14.72
CA SER A 109 7.50 3.92 15.49
C SER A 109 7.04 5.39 15.56
N PHE A 110 6.42 5.91 14.49
CA PHE A 110 5.88 7.27 14.47
C PHE A 110 4.45 7.39 15.03
N TYR A 111 3.60 6.41 14.76
CA TYR A 111 2.15 6.49 14.96
C TYR A 111 1.55 5.37 15.82
N GLY A 112 2.33 4.37 16.20
CA GLY A 112 1.89 3.22 16.99
C GLY A 112 2.53 3.17 18.38
N SER A 113 2.57 1.96 18.94
CA SER A 113 3.13 1.66 20.26
C SER A 113 4.65 1.48 20.28
N GLY A 114 5.35 1.71 19.15
CA GLY A 114 6.80 1.57 19.04
C GLY A 114 7.26 0.53 18.02
N ALA A 115 8.38 -0.13 18.30
CA ALA A 115 8.97 -1.13 17.42
C ALA A 115 8.09 -2.39 17.29
N LEU A 116 8.13 -3.03 16.13
CA LEU A 116 7.44 -4.31 15.92
C LEU A 116 8.08 -5.39 16.79
N PRO A 117 7.29 -6.16 17.57
CA PRO A 117 7.82 -7.20 18.46
C PRO A 117 8.07 -8.51 17.68
N ILE A 118 8.88 -8.46 16.63
CA ILE A 118 9.23 -9.63 15.80
C ILE A 118 10.74 -9.73 15.57
N ASP A 119 11.25 -10.93 15.39
CA ASP A 119 12.60 -11.15 14.89
C ASP A 119 12.63 -10.94 13.37
N PHE A 120 13.35 -9.91 12.92
CA PHE A 120 13.37 -9.53 11.51
C PHE A 120 14.07 -10.57 10.63
N ALA A 121 15.07 -11.27 11.17
CA ALA A 121 15.81 -12.31 10.46
C ALA A 121 14.95 -13.56 10.33
N GLU A 122 14.39 -14.06 11.43
CA GLU A 122 13.53 -15.24 11.41
C GLU A 122 12.28 -15.02 10.55
N PHE A 123 11.66 -13.84 10.65
CA PHE A 123 10.51 -13.48 9.83
C PHE A 123 10.85 -13.49 8.33
N GLY A 124 12.04 -13.00 7.96
CA GLY A 124 12.54 -13.01 6.59
C GLY A 124 12.84 -14.43 6.08
N GLU A 125 13.44 -15.28 6.91
CA GLU A 125 13.73 -16.68 6.58
C GLU A 125 12.46 -17.48 6.34
N ARG A 126 11.44 -17.32 7.21
CA ARG A 126 10.13 -17.96 7.02
C ARG A 126 9.44 -17.47 5.76
N ALA A 127 9.48 -16.16 5.48
CA ALA A 127 8.92 -15.60 4.24
C ALA A 127 9.66 -16.12 2.98
N GLY A 128 10.94 -16.49 3.11
CA GLY A 128 11.71 -17.12 2.05
C GLY A 128 11.26 -18.52 1.65
N ARG A 129 10.43 -19.18 2.48
CA ARG A 129 9.90 -20.53 2.21
C ARG A 129 8.58 -20.52 1.44
N VAL A 130 7.93 -19.36 1.34
CA VAL A 130 6.68 -19.18 0.60
C VAL A 130 6.97 -19.08 -0.90
N ARG A 131 6.22 -19.84 -1.69
CA ARG A 131 6.42 -19.96 -3.14
C ARG A 131 5.39 -19.15 -3.89
N ILE A 132 5.73 -18.71 -5.10
CA ILE A 132 4.77 -18.19 -6.07
C ILE A 132 4.21 -19.40 -6.83
N GLU A 133 2.88 -19.56 -6.82
CA GLU A 133 2.18 -20.59 -7.60
C GLU A 133 1.73 -20.07 -8.96
N ALA A 134 1.32 -18.80 -9.01
CA ALA A 134 0.92 -18.13 -10.24
C ALA A 134 1.20 -16.64 -10.13
N SER A 135 1.53 -16.00 -11.25
CA SER A 135 1.56 -14.54 -11.33
C SER A 135 1.16 -14.08 -12.72
N CYS A 136 0.50 -12.92 -12.78
CA CYS A 136 0.23 -12.22 -14.02
C CYS A 136 0.44 -10.74 -13.76
N LEU A 137 1.56 -10.21 -14.26
CA LEU A 137 1.98 -8.85 -14.00
C LEU A 137 1.96 -8.05 -15.29
N THR A 138 1.49 -6.82 -15.19
CA THR A 138 1.55 -5.83 -16.28
C THR A 138 2.56 -4.75 -15.91
N PRO A 139 3.68 -4.63 -16.65
CA PRO A 139 4.62 -3.54 -16.45
C PRO A 139 3.94 -2.20 -16.71
N VAL A 140 4.17 -1.24 -15.80
CA VAL A 140 3.69 0.13 -15.94
C VAL A 140 4.92 1.03 -16.06
N HIS A 141 5.10 1.63 -17.24
CA HIS A 141 6.15 2.60 -17.49
C HIS A 141 5.56 4.00 -17.36
N ALA A 142 5.99 4.73 -16.34
CA ALA A 142 5.58 6.11 -16.14
C ALA A 142 6.77 6.93 -15.62
N GLU A 143 6.88 8.16 -16.08
CA GLU A 143 7.90 9.12 -15.66
C GLU A 143 7.21 10.37 -15.12
N ARG A 144 7.84 11.01 -14.14
CA ARG A 144 7.49 12.38 -13.75
C ARG A 144 8.68 13.29 -13.95
N VAL A 145 8.41 14.52 -14.32
CA VAL A 145 9.41 15.60 -14.32
C VAL A 145 9.27 16.36 -13.00
N SER A 146 10.37 16.45 -12.25
CA SER A 146 10.44 17.30 -11.06
C SER A 146 10.26 18.76 -11.47
N SER A 147 9.22 19.43 -10.97
CA SER A 147 8.98 20.85 -11.24
C SER A 147 10.09 21.76 -10.70
N ARG A 148 10.82 21.32 -9.67
CA ARG A 148 11.89 22.09 -9.02
C ARG A 148 13.25 21.91 -9.69
N THR A 149 13.53 20.75 -10.26
CA THR A 149 14.88 20.39 -10.76
C THR A 149 14.90 19.98 -12.22
N GLY A 150 13.74 19.83 -12.88
CA GLY A 150 13.62 19.33 -14.25
C GLY A 150 13.98 17.83 -14.41
N GLN A 151 14.40 17.16 -13.35
CA GLN A 151 14.82 15.76 -13.41
C GLN A 151 13.64 14.82 -13.63
N LYS A 152 13.84 13.86 -14.55
CA LYS A 152 12.92 12.75 -14.76
C LYS A 152 13.12 11.69 -13.69
N HIS A 153 12.05 11.32 -13.01
CA HIS A 153 12.03 10.22 -12.06
C HIS A 153 11.07 9.15 -12.58
N SER A 154 11.54 7.90 -12.65
CA SER A 154 10.62 6.77 -12.85
C SER A 154 9.63 6.71 -11.70
N ILE A 155 8.36 6.68 -12.09
CA ILE A 155 7.21 6.36 -11.25
C ILE A 155 6.50 5.13 -11.83
N GLY A 156 7.23 4.24 -12.49
CA GLY A 156 6.72 2.97 -12.97
C GLY A 156 6.56 1.91 -11.87
N GLY A 157 6.43 0.68 -12.28
CA GLY A 157 6.27 -0.50 -11.42
C GLY A 157 5.52 -1.59 -12.19
N PHE A 158 4.74 -2.39 -11.48
CA PHE A 158 3.80 -3.33 -12.07
C PHE A 158 2.45 -3.29 -11.37
N THR A 159 1.40 -3.64 -12.11
CA THR A 159 0.08 -4.03 -11.58
C THR A 159 -0.19 -5.49 -11.93
N GLY A 160 -1.31 -6.05 -11.46
CA GLY A 160 -1.69 -7.44 -11.72
C GLY A 160 -1.76 -8.23 -10.41
N PHE A 161 -1.37 -9.51 -10.42
CA PHE A 161 -1.44 -10.33 -9.21
C PHE A 161 -0.30 -11.34 -9.07
N ALA A 162 -0.11 -11.82 -7.85
CA ALA A 162 0.65 -13.02 -7.54
C ALA A 162 -0.09 -13.86 -6.50
N GLU A 163 -0.13 -15.17 -6.73
CA GLU A 163 -0.64 -16.18 -5.81
C GLU A 163 0.52 -16.88 -5.12
N TYR A 164 0.39 -17.04 -3.80
CA TYR A 164 1.43 -17.58 -2.95
C TYR A 164 0.93 -18.82 -2.22
N SER A 165 1.84 -19.78 -1.99
CA SER A 165 1.59 -20.97 -1.18
C SER A 165 2.68 -21.22 -0.13
N GLY A 166 2.27 -21.79 1.00
CA GLY A 166 3.14 -22.14 2.13
C GLY A 166 2.47 -21.84 3.47
N ASP A 167 3.24 -21.85 4.56
CA ASP A 167 2.76 -21.44 5.89
C ASP A 167 2.57 -19.91 5.91
N LEU A 168 1.35 -19.45 5.63
CA LEU A 168 1.03 -18.03 5.43
C LEU A 168 0.37 -17.37 6.64
N ALA A 169 -0.11 -18.16 7.60
CA ALA A 169 -0.86 -17.73 8.77
C ALA A 169 -0.23 -16.52 9.49
N GLN A 170 1.07 -16.59 9.77
CA GLN A 170 1.81 -15.55 10.48
C GLN A 170 2.01 -14.24 9.69
N PHE A 171 1.79 -14.25 8.37
CA PHE A 171 1.98 -13.09 7.50
C PHE A 171 0.68 -12.35 7.22
N ILE A 172 -0.48 -12.95 7.52
CA ILE A 172 -1.79 -12.38 7.22
C ILE A 172 -2.01 -11.01 7.86
N PRO A 173 -1.72 -10.78 9.16
CA PRO A 173 -1.91 -9.45 9.74
C PRO A 173 -1.09 -8.35 9.06
N PHE A 174 0.11 -8.70 8.58
CA PHE A 174 1.01 -7.78 7.89
C PHE A 174 0.48 -7.44 6.50
N LEU A 175 -0.01 -8.44 5.76
CA LEU A 175 -0.62 -8.24 4.44
C LEU A 175 -1.94 -7.47 4.54
N GLU A 176 -2.77 -7.75 5.55
CA GLU A 176 -3.99 -6.99 5.83
C GLU A 176 -3.68 -5.52 6.14
N ALA A 177 -2.66 -5.25 6.98
CA ALA A 177 -2.19 -3.88 7.23
C ALA A 177 -1.61 -3.22 5.97
N ALA A 178 -0.98 -3.99 5.08
CA ALA A 178 -0.44 -3.49 3.82
C ALA A 178 -1.52 -3.02 2.83
N GLN A 179 -2.76 -3.49 2.93
CA GLN A 179 -3.88 -2.92 2.15
C GLN A 179 -4.09 -1.43 2.49
N TYR A 180 -3.99 -1.09 3.77
CA TYR A 180 -4.13 0.30 4.24
C TYR A 180 -2.86 1.12 4.08
N THR A 181 -1.71 0.50 4.32
CA THR A 181 -0.44 1.23 4.31
C THR A 181 0.19 1.31 2.94
N GLY A 182 -0.15 0.43 2.01
CA GLY A 182 0.52 0.25 0.72
C GLY A 182 1.92 -0.35 0.88
N VAL A 183 2.55 -0.75 -0.22
CA VAL A 183 3.87 -1.41 -0.22
C VAL A 183 4.81 -0.83 -1.28
N GLY A 184 6.12 -0.90 -1.02
CA GLY A 184 7.13 -0.39 -1.95
C GLY A 184 7.29 1.13 -1.86
N ARG A 185 7.55 1.77 -3.00
CA ARG A 185 7.92 3.19 -3.05
C ARG A 185 6.72 4.10 -3.37
N GLN A 186 6.84 5.35 -2.93
CA GLN A 186 5.90 6.45 -3.24
C GLN A 186 4.45 6.15 -2.80
N THR A 187 4.29 5.33 -1.76
CA THR A 187 2.97 4.90 -1.28
C THR A 187 2.11 6.07 -0.79
N THR A 188 2.71 7.15 -0.31
CA THR A 188 1.99 8.38 0.07
C THR A 188 1.25 9.04 -1.09
N TRP A 189 1.69 8.81 -2.33
CA TRP A 189 1.05 9.29 -3.57
C TRP A 189 0.07 8.29 -4.17
N GLY A 190 -0.31 7.24 -3.45
CA GLY A 190 -1.30 6.26 -3.90
C GLY A 190 -0.74 5.06 -4.64
N LYS A 191 0.58 4.94 -4.73
CA LYS A 191 1.25 3.76 -5.29
C LYS A 191 1.31 2.60 -4.30
N GLY A 192 1.53 1.39 -4.82
CA GLY A 192 1.68 0.21 -3.98
C GLY A 192 0.42 -0.20 -3.25
N GLU A 193 -0.77 0.17 -3.73
CA GLU A 193 -2.01 -0.37 -3.20
C GLU A 193 -2.09 -1.85 -3.54
N ILE A 194 -2.37 -2.66 -2.51
CA ILE A 194 -2.59 -4.09 -2.67
C ILE A 194 -3.93 -4.50 -2.08
N ARG A 195 -4.49 -5.58 -2.61
CA ARG A 195 -5.62 -6.30 -2.02
C ARG A 195 -5.22 -7.74 -1.73
N LEU A 196 -5.73 -8.26 -0.63
CA LEU A 196 -5.47 -9.62 -0.17
C LEU A 196 -6.75 -10.45 -0.32
N SER A 197 -6.63 -11.61 -0.95
CA SER A 197 -7.67 -12.64 -0.98
C SER A 197 -7.11 -13.95 -0.45
N ARG A 198 -7.87 -14.66 0.37
CA ARG A 198 -7.59 -16.06 0.73
C ARG A 198 -8.11 -16.98 -0.38
N LEU A 199 -7.39 -18.05 -0.68
CA LEU A 199 -7.74 -18.99 -1.75
C LEU A 199 -8.04 -20.40 -1.23
N ASP A 200 -8.05 -20.55 0.10
CA ASP A 200 -8.45 -21.73 0.85
C ASP A 200 -9.89 -21.64 1.37
#